data_AF-A0A3P3R4A9-F1
#
_entry.id   AF-A0A3P3R4A9-F1
#
_cell.length_a   1.000
_cell.length_b   1.000
_cell.length_c   1.000
_cell.angle_alpha   90.00
_cell.angle_beta   90.00
_cell.angle_gamma   90.00
#
_symmetry.space_group_name_H-M   'P 1'
#
loop_
_entity.id
_entity.type
_entity.pdbx_description
1 polymer ?
#
loop_
_entity_poly.entity_id
_entity_poly.type
_entity_poly.pdbx_seq_one_letter_code
_entity_poly.pdbx_strand_id
1 'polypeptide(L)'
;MSGLESANIVDRTTDGYRLTAFGELLSQLRKSYLRSLETIHRAQAMQTPLPIDQYGEKILFDGGNVVLPEPHLPEKPTRRILSLITDSCAVYGFTPVIHDQYISTSYEQVMMHDLEFEFLITSQIFDGLVSLYSEWLINAFQRDAFVIYECQQLPPFGLAIFERKSDGSHTVVLALYADNGLSGIIENDTRRAVGWAKQLYRDYRAAATHIDTDHVRKTLDSEQP
;
A
#
# COMPACT_ATOMS: atom_id res chain seq x y z
N MET A 1 38.15 -12.23 -18.47
CA MET A 1 37.03 -13.14 -18.79
C MET A 1 37.28 -14.60 -18.38
N SER A 2 38.51 -15.02 -18.06
CA SER A 2 38.77 -16.34 -17.45
C SER A 2 38.15 -16.53 -16.06
N GLY A 3 37.90 -15.43 -15.34
CA GLY A 3 37.38 -15.48 -13.96
C GLY A 3 35.92 -15.97 -13.81
N LEU A 4 35.07 -15.82 -14.84
CA LEU A 4 33.66 -16.24 -14.75
C LEU A 4 33.49 -17.74 -15.04
N GLU A 5 34.24 -18.28 -16.01
CA GLU A 5 34.32 -19.72 -16.25
C GLU A 5 34.99 -20.43 -15.07
N SER A 6 36.12 -19.90 -14.58
CA SER A 6 36.81 -20.48 -13.42
C SER A 6 35.98 -20.44 -12.13
N ALA A 7 35.03 -19.51 -12.04
CA ALA A 7 34.07 -19.41 -10.93
C ALA A 7 32.78 -20.21 -11.17
N ASN A 8 32.71 -21.02 -12.24
CA ASN A 8 31.54 -21.82 -12.61
C ASN A 8 30.25 -20.99 -12.81
N ILE A 9 30.38 -19.75 -13.27
CA ILE A 9 29.24 -18.84 -13.53
C ILE A 9 28.74 -19.01 -14.97
N VAL A 10 29.64 -19.28 -15.92
CA VAL A 10 29.30 -19.50 -17.33
C VAL A 10 29.97 -20.76 -17.86
N ASP A 11 29.27 -21.44 -18.75
CA ASP A 11 29.82 -22.50 -19.60
C ASP A 11 30.08 -21.96 -21.00
N ARG A 12 31.18 -22.41 -21.61
CA ARG A 12 31.43 -22.18 -23.03
C ARG A 12 30.64 -23.17 -23.88
N THR A 13 29.99 -22.65 -24.90
CA THR A 13 29.21 -23.39 -25.89
C THR A 13 29.74 -23.08 -27.29
N THR A 14 29.24 -23.80 -28.30
CA THR A 14 29.59 -23.53 -29.71
C THR A 14 29.14 -22.15 -30.17
N ASP A 15 28.09 -21.59 -29.56
CA ASP A 15 27.47 -20.31 -29.95
C ASP A 15 27.80 -19.16 -28.98
N GLY A 16 28.81 -19.34 -28.12
CA GLY A 16 29.23 -18.33 -27.14
C GLY A 16 29.20 -18.86 -25.71
N TYR A 17 28.63 -18.10 -24.77
CA TYR A 17 28.58 -18.45 -23.35
C TYR A 17 27.13 -18.55 -22.87
N ARG A 18 26.86 -19.53 -22.02
CA ARG A 18 25.58 -19.66 -21.30
C ARG A 18 25.83 -19.62 -19.81
N LEU A 19 24.90 -19.06 -19.03
CA LEU A 19 24.97 -19.18 -17.57
C LEU A 19 24.85 -20.65 -17.17
N THR A 20 25.62 -21.05 -16.17
CA THR A 20 25.37 -22.29 -15.43
C THR A 20 24.17 -22.08 -14.49
N ALA A 21 23.66 -23.15 -13.86
CA ALA A 21 22.64 -23.00 -12.81
C ALA A 21 23.11 -22.08 -11.65
N PHE A 22 24.40 -22.15 -11.29
CA PHE A 22 24.99 -21.25 -10.31
C PHE A 22 25.04 -19.80 -10.82
N GLY A 23 25.41 -19.61 -12.09
CA GLY A 23 25.41 -18.29 -12.72
C GLY A 23 24.02 -17.68 -12.86
N GLU A 24 22.99 -18.48 -13.11
CA GLU A 24 21.60 -18.04 -13.13
C GLU A 24 21.16 -17.55 -11.74
N LEU A 25 21.44 -18.31 -10.68
CA LEU A 25 21.15 -17.90 -9.30
C LEU A 25 21.87 -16.58 -8.96
N LEU A 26 23.17 -16.48 -9.27
CA LEU A 26 23.95 -15.27 -9.00
C LEU A 26 23.43 -14.08 -9.79
N SER A 27 23.04 -14.29 -11.05
CA SER A 27 22.43 -13.27 -11.91
C SER A 27 21.09 -12.78 -11.33
N GLN A 28 20.25 -13.69 -10.83
CA GLN A 28 18.98 -13.34 -10.18
C GLN A 28 19.20 -12.52 -8.90
N LEU A 29 20.11 -12.95 -8.02
CA LEU A 29 20.47 -12.24 -6.79
C LEU A 29 21.00 -10.83 -7.10
N ARG A 30 21.94 -10.72 -8.06
CA ARG A 30 22.48 -9.42 -8.48
C ARG A 30 21.40 -8.50 -9.03
N LYS A 31 20.48 -9.02 -9.86
CA LYS A 31 19.37 -8.23 -10.42
C LYS A 31 18.43 -7.74 -9.31
N SER A 32 18.06 -8.60 -8.36
CA SER A 32 17.25 -8.22 -7.21
C SER A 32 17.92 -7.13 -6.39
N TYR A 33 19.19 -7.32 -6.04
CA TYR A 33 19.97 -6.31 -5.33
C TYR A 33 20.01 -4.95 -6.03
N LEU A 34 20.30 -4.93 -7.34
CA LEU A 34 20.35 -3.67 -8.10
C LEU A 34 18.98 -2.99 -8.19
N ARG A 35 17.89 -3.74 -8.36
CA ARG A 35 16.54 -3.17 -8.32
C ARG A 35 16.22 -2.58 -6.95
N SER A 36 16.53 -3.30 -5.87
CA SER A 36 16.33 -2.77 -4.52
C SER A 36 17.10 -1.49 -4.28
N LEU A 37 18.37 -1.42 -4.72
CA LEU A 37 19.15 -0.18 -4.61
C LEU A 37 18.53 0.98 -5.39
N GLU A 38 18.02 0.72 -6.59
CA GLU A 38 17.34 1.74 -7.39
C GLU A 38 16.06 2.24 -6.70
N THR A 39 15.21 1.35 -6.20
CA THR A 39 13.99 1.72 -5.48
C THR A 39 14.32 2.49 -4.19
N ILE A 40 15.31 2.04 -3.42
CA ILE A 40 15.79 2.74 -2.21
C ILE A 40 16.30 4.14 -2.60
N HIS A 41 17.14 4.24 -3.63
CA HIS A 41 17.69 5.52 -4.07
C HIS A 41 16.59 6.51 -4.48
N ARG A 42 15.57 6.06 -5.22
CA ARG A 42 14.42 6.90 -5.58
C ARG A 42 13.59 7.29 -4.36
N ALA A 43 13.43 6.38 -3.39
CA ALA A 43 12.69 6.67 -2.16
C ALA A 43 13.39 7.72 -1.27
N GLN A 44 14.69 7.97 -1.44
CA GLN A 44 15.40 9.05 -0.73
C GLN A 44 14.83 10.45 -1.03
N ALA A 45 14.14 10.62 -2.15
CA ALA A 45 13.51 11.89 -2.51
C ALA A 45 12.18 12.12 -1.77
N MET A 46 11.68 11.15 -0.99
CA MET A 46 10.57 11.38 -0.09
C MET A 46 11.02 12.27 1.07
N GLN A 47 10.20 13.27 1.41
CA GLN A 47 10.49 14.25 2.46
C GLN A 47 10.31 13.66 3.87
N THR A 48 9.71 12.47 3.94
CA THR A 48 9.47 11.74 5.19
C THR A 48 10.44 10.57 5.29
N PRO A 49 11.13 10.39 6.43
CA PRO A 49 11.97 9.24 6.65
C PRO A 49 11.14 7.94 6.59
N LEU A 50 11.65 6.95 5.86
CA LEU A 50 11.10 5.60 5.92
C LEU A 50 11.36 5.01 7.31
N PRO A 51 10.38 4.34 7.94
CA PRO A 51 10.65 3.55 9.12
C PRO A 51 11.53 2.37 8.69
N ILE A 52 12.82 2.38 9.01
CA ILE A 52 13.75 1.35 8.52
C ILE A 52 13.61 0.07 9.35
N ASP A 53 13.09 -0.98 8.71
CA ASP A 53 12.91 -2.38 9.14
C ASP A 53 12.19 -2.54 10.49
N GLN A 54 11.43 -1.53 10.91
CA GLN A 54 10.61 -1.59 12.12
C GLN A 54 9.38 -2.47 11.93
N TYR A 55 8.89 -2.57 10.69
CA TYR A 55 7.68 -3.29 10.33
C TYR A 55 7.94 -4.35 9.24
N GLY A 56 9.21 -4.60 8.88
CA GLY A 56 9.60 -5.53 7.82
C GLY A 56 9.41 -4.98 6.39
N GLU A 57 9.15 -3.68 6.26
CA GLU A 57 8.83 -2.97 5.01
C GLU A 57 9.97 -2.95 3.99
N LYS A 58 11.20 -3.36 4.36
CA LYS A 58 12.31 -3.55 3.43
C LYS A 58 11.99 -4.43 2.22
N ILE A 59 11.03 -5.34 2.37
CA ILE A 59 10.59 -6.25 1.30
C ILE A 59 9.99 -5.45 0.13
N LEU A 60 9.41 -4.27 0.38
CA LEU A 60 8.85 -3.43 -0.68
C LEU A 60 9.88 -2.90 -1.67
N PHE A 61 11.16 -2.81 -1.28
CA PHE A 61 12.18 -2.30 -2.19
C PHE A 61 12.60 -3.31 -3.25
N ASP A 62 12.48 -4.62 -3.02
CA ASP A 62 12.77 -5.63 -4.06
C ASP A 62 11.64 -5.67 -5.09
N GLY A 63 11.88 -5.00 -6.24
CA GLY A 63 10.91 -4.90 -7.33
C GLY A 63 9.85 -3.82 -7.13
N GLY A 64 10.00 -2.97 -6.11
CA GLY A 64 9.07 -1.85 -5.89
C GLY A 64 9.28 -0.72 -6.88
N ASN A 65 8.20 -0.01 -7.20
CA ASN A 65 8.23 1.23 -7.96
C ASN A 65 7.90 2.41 -7.05
N VAL A 66 8.69 3.47 -7.13
CA VAL A 66 8.46 4.70 -6.38
C VAL A 66 7.69 5.69 -7.24
N VAL A 67 6.59 6.22 -6.73
CA VAL A 67 5.83 7.30 -7.37
C VAL A 67 5.92 8.54 -6.50
N LEU A 68 6.55 9.58 -7.04
CA LEU A 68 6.78 10.86 -6.38
C LEU A 68 5.93 11.97 -7.02
N PRO A 69 5.63 13.04 -6.28
CA PRO A 69 5.18 14.29 -6.86
C PRO A 69 6.17 14.79 -7.93
N GLU A 70 5.66 15.37 -9.00
CA GLU A 70 6.48 16.05 -10.02
C GLU A 70 6.14 17.55 -10.04
N PRO A 71 7.08 18.45 -10.39
CA PRO A 71 6.82 19.89 -10.36
C PRO A 71 5.61 20.35 -11.18
N HIS A 72 5.29 19.65 -12.27
CA HIS A 72 4.16 19.93 -13.14
C HIS A 72 2.94 19.03 -12.86
N LEU A 73 3.07 18.07 -11.94
CA LEU A 73 2.03 17.14 -11.52
C LEU A 73 2.22 16.72 -10.05
N PRO A 74 2.03 17.64 -9.07
CA PRO A 74 2.25 17.36 -7.65
C PRO A 74 1.37 16.22 -7.11
N GLU A 75 0.16 16.09 -7.65
CA GLU A 75 -0.85 15.11 -7.27
C GLU A 75 -0.60 13.70 -7.86
N LYS A 76 0.52 13.48 -8.57
CA LYS A 76 0.83 12.20 -9.22
C LYS A 76 0.68 10.98 -8.31
N PRO A 77 1.18 10.97 -7.05
CA PRO A 77 0.98 9.84 -6.14
C PRO A 77 -0.50 9.62 -5.77
N THR A 78 -1.23 10.71 -5.50
CA THR A 78 -2.67 10.68 -5.19
C THR A 78 -3.45 10.08 -6.36
N ARG A 79 -3.23 10.57 -7.59
CA ARG A 79 -3.87 10.04 -8.81
C ARG A 79 -3.57 8.55 -9.01
N ARG A 80 -2.37 8.11 -8.63
CA ARG A 80 -2.01 6.70 -8.71
C ARG A 80 -2.83 5.84 -7.74
N ILE A 81 -2.98 6.27 -6.48
CA ILE A 81 -3.85 5.60 -5.50
C ILE A 81 -5.30 5.55 -6.01
N LEU A 82 -5.84 6.68 -6.49
CA LEU A 82 -7.22 6.73 -7.01
C LEU A 82 -7.43 5.77 -8.17
N SER A 83 -6.49 5.71 -9.12
CA SER A 83 -6.52 4.74 -10.21
C SER A 83 -6.52 3.29 -9.71
N LEU A 84 -5.75 2.97 -8.66
CA LEU A 84 -5.75 1.64 -8.06
C LEU A 84 -7.10 1.31 -7.39
N ILE A 85 -7.73 2.28 -6.70
CA ILE A 85 -9.07 2.10 -6.12
C ILE A 85 -10.09 1.76 -7.22
N THR A 86 -10.12 2.55 -8.31
CA THR A 86 -11.07 2.33 -9.42
C THR A 86 -10.88 0.97 -10.11
N ASP A 87 -9.63 0.51 -10.23
CA ASP A 87 -9.28 -0.75 -10.91
C ASP A 87 -9.47 -1.99 -10.02
N SER A 88 -9.88 -1.85 -8.75
CA SER A 88 -9.87 -2.94 -7.76
C SER A 88 -11.26 -3.43 -7.35
N CYS A 89 -11.42 -4.74 -7.20
CA CYS A 89 -12.62 -5.35 -6.61
C CYS A 89 -12.55 -5.42 -5.09
N ALA A 90 -11.34 -5.37 -4.51
CA ALA A 90 -11.16 -5.24 -3.07
C ALA A 90 -9.99 -4.30 -2.75
N VAL A 91 -10.15 -3.49 -1.71
CA VAL A 91 -9.08 -2.69 -1.12
C VAL A 91 -9.13 -2.85 0.39
N TYR A 92 -7.99 -3.23 0.98
CA TYR A 92 -7.86 -3.30 2.43
C TYR A 92 -6.52 -2.79 2.93
N GLY A 93 -6.52 -2.24 4.13
CA GLY A 93 -5.33 -1.56 4.63
C GLY A 93 -5.52 -0.76 5.91
N PHE A 94 -4.59 0.14 6.16
CA PHE A 94 -4.68 1.13 7.21
C PHE A 94 -4.13 2.46 6.73
N THR A 95 -4.63 3.55 7.28
CA THR A 95 -4.11 4.87 6.95
C THR A 95 -4.05 5.78 8.17
N PRO A 96 -2.94 6.49 8.39
CA PRO A 96 -2.85 7.54 9.40
C PRO A 96 -3.42 8.88 8.90
N VAL A 97 -3.75 9.00 7.60
CA VAL A 97 -4.22 10.24 6.98
C VAL A 97 -5.42 9.97 6.08
N ILE A 98 -6.42 10.83 6.16
CA ILE A 98 -7.57 10.85 5.26
C ILE A 98 -7.50 12.07 4.34
N HIS A 99 -7.89 11.89 3.08
CA HIS A 99 -8.04 12.96 2.10
C HIS A 99 -9.40 12.82 1.42
N ASP A 100 -10.09 13.92 1.18
CA ASP A 100 -11.44 13.98 0.61
C ASP A 100 -11.56 13.16 -0.68
N GLN A 101 -10.55 13.20 -1.54
CA GLN A 101 -10.53 12.44 -2.80
C GLN A 101 -10.49 10.93 -2.58
N TYR A 102 -9.82 10.44 -1.53
CA TYR A 102 -9.83 9.01 -1.19
C TYR A 102 -11.19 8.59 -0.70
N ILE A 103 -11.82 9.43 0.14
CA ILE A 103 -13.14 9.15 0.72
C ILE A 103 -14.19 9.12 -0.38
N SER A 104 -14.27 10.16 -1.22
CA SER A 104 -15.28 10.26 -2.27
C SER A 104 -15.14 9.14 -3.30
N THR A 105 -13.92 8.84 -3.75
CA THR A 105 -13.67 7.77 -4.73
C THR A 105 -13.99 6.40 -4.13
N SER A 106 -13.57 6.13 -2.89
CA SER A 106 -13.86 4.85 -2.24
C SER A 106 -15.35 4.68 -2.00
N TYR A 107 -16.04 5.73 -1.53
CA TYR A 107 -17.49 5.72 -1.35
C TYR A 107 -18.22 5.45 -2.67
N GLU A 108 -17.87 6.14 -3.76
CA GLU A 108 -18.45 5.89 -5.08
C GLU A 108 -18.23 4.44 -5.53
N GLN A 109 -17.01 3.91 -5.39
CA GLN A 109 -16.71 2.53 -5.80
C GLN A 109 -17.47 1.50 -4.96
N VAL A 110 -17.61 1.71 -3.65
CA VAL A 110 -18.41 0.83 -2.77
C VAL A 110 -19.89 0.88 -3.16
N MET A 111 -20.42 2.07 -3.45
CA MET A 111 -21.84 2.23 -3.71
C MET A 111 -22.27 1.80 -5.12
N MET A 112 -21.41 2.01 -6.12
CA MET A 112 -21.76 1.90 -7.54
C MET A 112 -21.05 0.76 -8.27
N HIS A 113 -19.96 0.22 -7.71
CA HIS A 113 -19.05 -0.67 -8.43
C HIS A 113 -18.61 -1.90 -7.62
N ASP A 114 -19.39 -2.26 -6.58
CA ASP A 114 -19.22 -3.46 -5.76
C ASP A 114 -17.79 -3.64 -5.23
N LEU A 115 -17.12 -2.53 -4.88
CA LEU A 115 -15.82 -2.59 -4.21
C LEU A 115 -15.97 -3.09 -2.78
N GLU A 116 -15.23 -4.14 -2.43
CA GLU A 116 -14.99 -4.53 -1.04
C GLU A 116 -13.94 -3.58 -0.44
N PHE A 117 -14.31 -2.87 0.62
CA PHE A 117 -13.47 -1.87 1.28
C PHE A 117 -13.36 -2.20 2.76
N GLU A 118 -12.13 -2.45 3.22
CA GLU A 118 -11.86 -2.75 4.63
C GLU A 118 -10.65 -1.95 5.15
N PHE A 119 -10.86 -1.00 6.06
CA PHE A 119 -9.76 -0.16 6.57
C PHE A 119 -9.67 -0.11 8.08
N LEU A 120 -8.44 -0.10 8.58
CA LEU A 120 -8.14 0.24 9.96
C LEU A 120 -7.78 1.72 10.07
N ILE A 121 -8.37 2.38 11.06
CA ILE A 121 -8.17 3.80 11.36
C ILE A 121 -8.07 4.00 12.88
N THR A 122 -7.51 5.14 13.30
CA THR A 122 -7.54 5.52 14.72
C THR A 122 -8.85 6.22 15.07
N SER A 123 -9.17 6.31 16.37
CA SER A 123 -10.34 7.05 16.88
C SER A 123 -10.36 8.49 16.36
N GLN A 124 -9.22 9.17 16.36
CA GLN A 124 -9.10 10.54 15.86
C GLN A 124 -9.50 10.67 14.38
N ILE A 125 -9.13 9.68 13.55
CA ILE A 125 -9.53 9.67 12.14
C ILE A 125 -11.02 9.37 12.01
N PHE A 126 -11.53 8.43 12.81
CA PHE A 126 -12.95 8.10 12.80
C PHE A 126 -13.83 9.29 13.19
N ASP A 127 -13.49 10.01 14.27
CA ASP A 127 -14.20 11.22 14.69
C ASP A 127 -14.22 12.27 13.57
N GLY A 128 -13.07 12.48 12.91
CA GLY A 128 -12.98 13.37 11.74
C GLY A 128 -13.88 12.93 10.56
N LEU A 129 -13.97 11.63 10.31
CA LEU A 129 -14.87 11.09 9.28
C LEU A 129 -16.33 11.25 9.65
N VAL A 130 -16.71 11.04 10.92
CA VAL A 130 -18.08 11.26 11.39
C VAL A 130 -18.48 12.72 11.25
N SER A 131 -17.61 13.63 11.69
CA SER A 131 -17.85 15.08 11.64
C SER A 131 -18.07 15.58 10.20
N LEU A 132 -17.30 15.09 9.24
CA LEU A 132 -17.32 15.59 7.85
C LEU A 132 -18.21 14.76 6.89
N TYR A 133 -18.41 13.47 7.17
CA TYR A 133 -18.99 12.50 6.22
C TYR A 133 -19.99 11.53 6.86
N SER A 134 -20.63 11.89 7.97
CA SER A 134 -21.59 11.03 8.68
C SER A 134 -22.65 10.38 7.78
N GLU A 135 -23.30 11.13 6.89
CA GLU A 135 -24.30 10.57 5.98
C GLU A 135 -23.72 9.50 5.05
N TRP A 136 -22.51 9.72 4.52
CA TRP A 136 -21.83 8.75 3.67
C TRP A 136 -21.45 7.51 4.45
N LEU A 137 -20.92 7.67 5.68
CA LEU A 137 -20.60 6.54 6.55
C LEU A 137 -21.85 5.71 6.87
N ILE A 138 -22.96 6.35 7.27
CA ILE A 138 -24.22 5.65 7.59
C ILE A 138 -24.70 4.82 6.39
N ASN A 139 -24.65 5.38 5.19
CA ASN A 139 -25.04 4.66 3.98
C ASN A 139 -24.06 3.53 3.62
N ALA A 140 -22.76 3.78 3.74
CA ALA A 140 -21.73 2.79 3.44
C ALA A 140 -21.82 1.60 4.39
N PHE A 141 -22.02 1.81 5.70
CA PHE A 141 -22.21 0.74 6.69
C PHE A 141 -23.44 -0.14 6.47
N GLN A 142 -24.37 0.24 5.58
CA GLN A 142 -25.47 -0.65 5.16
C GLN A 142 -25.02 -1.70 4.13
N ARG A 143 -23.79 -1.59 3.62
CA ARG A 143 -23.20 -2.52 2.66
C ARG A 143 -22.27 -3.46 3.41
N ASP A 144 -22.48 -4.76 3.28
CA ASP A 144 -21.57 -5.78 3.83
C ASP A 144 -20.13 -5.64 3.27
N ALA A 145 -20.00 -5.02 2.09
CA ALA A 145 -18.74 -4.73 1.43
C ALA A 145 -17.96 -3.56 2.05
N PHE A 146 -18.48 -2.85 3.05
CA PHE A 146 -17.80 -1.73 3.71
C PHE A 146 -17.56 -2.03 5.18
N VAL A 147 -16.29 -2.11 5.56
CA VAL A 147 -15.87 -2.51 6.90
C VAL A 147 -14.80 -1.54 7.40
N ILE A 148 -14.99 -1.03 8.63
CA ILE A 148 -14.01 -0.18 9.29
C ILE A 148 -13.67 -0.78 10.65
N TYR A 149 -12.38 -0.75 10.97
CA TYR A 149 -11.84 -1.19 12.25
C TYR A 149 -11.14 -0.03 12.95
N GLU A 150 -11.35 0.10 14.25
CA GLU A 150 -10.66 1.04 15.12
C GLU A 150 -9.38 0.41 15.69
N CYS A 151 -8.27 1.13 15.61
CA CYS A 151 -7.00 0.78 16.21
C CYS A 151 -6.53 1.88 17.16
N GLN A 152 -5.93 1.50 18.29
CA GLN A 152 -5.32 2.48 19.20
C GLN A 152 -4.14 3.21 18.56
N GLN A 153 -3.31 2.46 17.81
CA GLN A 153 -2.12 2.97 17.15
C GLN A 153 -1.92 2.28 15.81
N LEU A 154 -1.43 3.04 14.84
CA LEU A 154 -1.07 2.56 13.51
C LEU A 154 0.39 2.90 13.21
N PRO A 155 1.04 2.20 12.27
CA PRO A 155 2.33 2.61 11.76
C PRO A 155 2.30 4.05 11.21
N PRO A 156 3.45 4.75 11.16
CA PRO A 156 3.56 6.13 10.69
C PRO A 156 3.50 6.24 9.15
N PHE A 157 2.77 5.35 8.49
CA PHE A 157 2.59 5.29 7.04
C PHE A 157 1.23 4.67 6.71
N GLY A 158 0.72 4.97 5.52
CA GLY A 158 -0.45 4.28 4.98
C GLY A 158 -0.04 2.98 4.30
N LEU A 159 -0.83 1.94 4.46
CA LEU A 159 -0.68 0.68 3.75
C LEU A 159 -2.02 0.35 3.10
N ALA A 160 -2.01 0.06 1.81
CA ALA A 160 -3.19 -0.41 1.10
C ALA A 160 -2.83 -1.58 0.19
N ILE A 161 -3.72 -2.57 0.12
CA ILE A 161 -3.60 -3.77 -0.67
C ILE A 161 -4.79 -3.77 -1.61
N PHE A 162 -4.49 -3.73 -2.91
CA PHE A 162 -5.45 -3.60 -3.99
C PHE A 162 -5.55 -4.91 -4.73
N GLU A 163 -6.74 -5.50 -4.80
CA GLU A 163 -7.03 -6.66 -5.63
C GLU A 163 -7.68 -6.22 -6.94
N ARG A 164 -6.97 -6.41 -8.05
CA ARG A 164 -7.36 -5.93 -9.39
C ARG A 164 -8.56 -6.71 -9.94
N LYS A 165 -9.58 -5.98 -10.43
CA LYS A 165 -10.82 -6.55 -11.02
C LYS A 165 -10.55 -7.53 -12.18
N SER A 166 -9.55 -7.26 -13.00
CA SER A 166 -9.34 -7.99 -14.26
C SER A 166 -8.75 -9.39 -14.10
N ASP A 167 -7.93 -9.62 -13.07
CA ASP A 167 -7.15 -10.85 -12.93
C ASP A 167 -6.93 -11.32 -11.47
N GLY A 168 -7.47 -10.60 -10.47
CA GLY A 168 -7.26 -10.90 -9.05
C GLY A 168 -5.82 -10.68 -8.57
N SER A 169 -4.95 -10.06 -9.40
CA SER A 169 -3.60 -9.73 -8.99
C SER A 169 -3.62 -8.68 -7.89
N HIS A 170 -2.64 -8.76 -6.99
CA HIS A 170 -2.57 -7.88 -5.84
C HIS A 170 -1.42 -6.88 -5.99
N THR A 171 -1.70 -5.61 -5.73
CA THR A 171 -0.69 -4.55 -5.61
C THR A 171 -0.72 -4.00 -4.19
N VAL A 172 0.44 -3.89 -3.56
CA VAL A 172 0.60 -3.21 -2.28
C VAL A 172 1.08 -1.80 -2.53
N VAL A 173 0.56 -0.85 -1.77
CA VAL A 173 1.04 0.53 -1.70
C VAL A 173 1.41 0.86 -0.26
N LEU A 174 2.62 1.36 -0.05
CA LEU A 174 3.02 2.07 1.15
C LEU A 174 3.06 3.57 0.84
N ALA A 175 2.33 4.36 1.61
CA ALA A 175 2.21 5.80 1.45
C ALA A 175 2.90 6.53 2.61
N LEU A 176 3.80 7.46 2.28
CA LEU A 176 4.45 8.33 3.25
C LEU A 176 3.90 9.75 3.16
N TYR A 177 3.65 10.34 4.32
CA TYR A 177 3.06 11.67 4.45
C TYR A 177 4.06 12.63 5.09
N ALA A 178 4.14 13.84 4.57
CA ALA A 178 4.86 14.98 5.13
C ALA A 178 3.85 16.06 5.54
N ASP A 179 4.34 17.18 6.10
CA ASP A 179 3.48 18.27 6.60
C ASP A 179 2.53 18.84 5.53
N ASN A 180 2.90 18.73 4.25
CA ASN A 180 2.11 19.21 3.11
C ASN A 180 1.27 18.11 2.43
N GLY A 181 1.13 16.93 3.04
CA GLY A 181 0.33 15.81 2.52
C GLY A 181 1.18 14.64 2.03
N LEU A 182 0.70 13.92 1.00
CA LEU A 182 1.35 12.70 0.51
C LEU A 182 2.73 13.02 -0.11
N SER A 183 3.81 12.61 0.55
CA SER A 183 5.18 12.79 0.08
C SER A 183 5.52 11.86 -1.09
N GLY A 184 4.85 10.71 -1.18
CA GLY A 184 5.11 9.71 -2.20
C GLY A 184 4.59 8.34 -1.80
N ILE A 185 4.63 7.42 -2.75
CA ILE A 185 4.25 6.02 -2.52
C ILE A 185 5.30 5.06 -3.06
N ILE A 186 5.35 3.88 -2.45
CA ILE A 186 6.06 2.71 -2.97
C ILE A 186 4.98 1.68 -3.29
N GLU A 187 4.87 1.31 -4.57
CA GLU A 187 3.99 0.24 -5.01
C GLU A 187 4.78 -1.02 -5.34
N ASN A 188 4.26 -2.20 -5.02
CA ASN A 188 4.91 -3.47 -5.30
C ASN A 188 3.86 -4.60 -5.44
N ASP A 189 3.97 -5.38 -6.51
CA ASP A 189 3.06 -6.49 -6.86
C ASP A 189 3.71 -7.87 -6.69
N THR A 190 4.96 -7.91 -6.21
CA THR A 190 5.64 -9.18 -5.98
C THR A 190 4.93 -9.96 -4.87
N ARG A 191 4.88 -11.29 -5.01
CA ARG A 191 4.28 -12.18 -4.01
C ARG A 191 4.85 -11.99 -2.60
N ARG A 192 6.13 -11.62 -2.48
CA ARG A 192 6.78 -11.34 -1.19
C ARG A 192 6.22 -10.07 -0.56
N ALA A 193 6.13 -8.97 -1.31
CA ALA A 193 5.56 -7.73 -0.84
C ALA A 193 4.09 -7.88 -0.44
N VAL A 194 3.29 -8.54 -1.30
CA VAL A 194 1.87 -8.83 -1.00
C VAL A 194 1.73 -9.70 0.25
N GLY A 195 2.53 -10.75 0.38
CA GLY A 195 2.52 -11.63 1.55
C GLY A 195 2.86 -10.90 2.84
N TRP A 196 3.89 -10.05 2.81
CA TRP A 196 4.27 -9.18 3.93
C TRP A 196 3.14 -8.23 4.32
N ALA A 197 2.58 -7.49 3.36
CA ALA A 197 1.54 -6.50 3.63
C ALA A 197 0.29 -7.15 4.21
N LYS A 198 -0.13 -8.28 3.65
CA LYS A 198 -1.26 -9.07 4.18
C LYS A 198 -1.00 -9.55 5.61
N GLN A 199 0.23 -9.94 5.93
CA GLN A 199 0.57 -10.35 7.29
C GLN A 199 0.50 -9.17 8.25
N LEU A 200 1.17 -8.07 7.92
CA LEU A 200 1.17 -6.85 8.72
C LEU A 200 -0.28 -6.37 8.97
N TYR A 201 -1.08 -6.31 7.91
CA TYR A 201 -2.49 -5.98 7.98
C TYR A 201 -3.27 -6.88 8.96
N ARG A 202 -3.12 -8.20 8.85
CA ARG A 202 -3.79 -9.16 9.74
C ARG A 202 -3.39 -9.00 11.19
N ASP A 203 -2.11 -8.71 11.46
CA ASP A 203 -1.61 -8.53 12.82
C ASP A 203 -2.27 -7.32 13.50
N TYR A 204 -2.41 -6.20 12.78
CA TYR A 204 -3.13 -5.03 13.28
C TYR A 204 -4.64 -5.29 13.39
N ARG A 205 -5.25 -5.91 12.37
CA ARG A 205 -6.70 -6.22 12.37
C ARG A 205 -7.10 -7.14 13.51
N ALA A 206 -6.25 -8.09 13.90
CA ALA A 206 -6.52 -9.00 15.00
C ALA A 206 -6.61 -8.30 16.37
N ALA A 207 -5.98 -7.13 16.52
CA ALA A 207 -6.03 -6.31 17.73
C ALA A 207 -7.05 -5.17 17.65
N ALA A 208 -7.76 -5.05 16.53
CA ALA A 208 -8.65 -3.93 16.23
C ALA A 208 -10.11 -4.22 16.65
N THR A 209 -10.88 -3.16 16.88
CA THR A 209 -12.30 -3.24 17.22
C THR A 209 -13.14 -2.91 15.99
N HIS A 210 -14.16 -3.71 15.69
CA HIS A 210 -15.05 -3.43 14.56
C HIS A 210 -15.95 -2.22 14.84
N ILE A 211 -16.05 -1.31 13.87
CA ILE A 211 -16.93 -0.14 13.90
C ILE A 211 -18.19 -0.44 13.08
N ASP A 212 -19.34 0.00 13.59
CA ASP A 212 -20.63 -0.09 12.91
C ASP A 212 -21.40 1.24 12.96
N THR A 213 -22.62 1.24 12.42
CA THR A 213 -23.50 2.42 12.40
C THR A 213 -23.83 2.97 13.79
N ASP A 214 -23.86 2.13 14.83
CA ASP A 214 -24.17 2.59 16.20
C ASP A 214 -23.00 3.38 16.79
N HIS A 215 -21.77 3.08 16.40
CA HIS A 215 -20.60 3.90 16.75
C HIS A 215 -20.72 5.30 16.14
N VAL A 216 -21.12 5.41 14.87
CA VAL A 216 -21.33 6.72 14.20
C VAL A 216 -22.36 7.57 14.94
N ARG A 217 -23.50 6.97 15.31
CA ARG A 217 -24.57 7.66 16.05
C ARG A 217 -24.10 8.15 17.41
N LYS A 218 -23.40 7.29 18.17
CA LYS A 218 -22.86 7.66 19.48
C LYS A 218 -21.87 8.82 19.39
N THR A 219 -21.00 8.82 18.39
CA THR A 219 -20.06 9.93 18.17
C THR A 219 -20.81 11.23 17.88
N LEU A 220 -21.81 11.22 17.00
CA LEU A 220 -22.64 12.41 16.72
C LEU A 220 -23.38 12.92 17.97
N ASP A 221 -23.94 12.02 18.78
CA ASP A 221 -24.66 12.39 20.00
C ASP A 221 -23.72 12.98 21.07
N SER A 222 -22.45 12.55 21.10
CA SER A 222 -21.45 13.06 22.05
C SER A 222 -20.91 14.45 21.69
N GLU A 223 -21.08 14.89 20.44
CA GLU A 223 -20.69 16.22 19.97
C GLU A 223 -21.81 17.26 20.08
N GLN A 224 -23.05 16.87 20.42
CA GLN A 224 -24.15 17.79 20.67
C GLN A 224 -24.20 18.20 22.16
N PRO A 225 -24.04 19.50 22.49
CA PRO A 225 -24.04 19.99 23.87
C PRO A 225 -25.42 20.00 24.55
#